data_AF-A0A2H6KBY6-F1
#
_entry.id   AF-A0A2H6KBY6-F1
#
_cell.length_a   1.000
_cell.length_b   1.000
_cell.length_c   1.000
_cell.angle_alpha   90.00
_cell.angle_beta   90.00
_cell.angle_gamma   90.00
#
_symmetry.space_group_name_H-M   'P 1'
#
loop_
_entity.id
_entity.type
_entity.pdbx_description
1 polymer ?
#
loop_
_entity_poly.entity_id
_entity_poly.type
_entity_poly.pdbx_seq_one_letter_code
_entity_poly.pdbx_strand_id
1 'polypeptide(L)'
;MARHRIDDDSRWAALIEEAKVKIASLTPIDIALLVNALTRVLRADAGLYEMLRERIVHMVAFFSSQHLAMIISAYVKAGLMEQSLYETLKTEINQRMYELNTPTEICMILNAVARYKDRDEQFLGKLAAHTTHHMNAFLTEEIALLASRYHALNVYDKTLFDAIGERVTRHVGRFLTNDAIATLAAFSHFDVENERIRELLKNHIKEQREYLEADDYAERIRTAKLPPEDKADLLNAEA
;
A
#
# COMPACT_ATOMS: atom_id res chain seq x y z
N MET A 1 3.26 -23.58 -8.88
CA MET A 1 3.70 -24.51 -7.81
C MET A 1 4.62 -23.79 -6.82
N ALA A 2 4.11 -22.95 -5.92
CA ALA A 2 4.94 -22.24 -4.91
C ALA A 2 4.11 -21.79 -3.69
N ARG A 3 3.26 -22.67 -3.16
CA ARG A 3 2.49 -22.45 -1.91
C ARG A 3 2.35 -23.76 -1.12
N HIS A 4 3.42 -24.55 -1.05
CA HIS A 4 3.47 -25.57 0.00
C HIS A 4 3.88 -24.86 1.28
N ARG A 5 2.89 -24.69 2.14
CA ARG A 5 3.02 -24.31 3.54
C ARG A 5 4.07 -25.26 4.13
N ILE A 6 5.21 -24.74 4.58
CA ILE A 6 6.13 -25.54 5.39
C ILE A 6 5.38 -25.80 6.70
N ASP A 7 4.65 -26.91 6.75
CA ASP A 7 3.90 -27.40 7.92
C ASP A 7 4.81 -28.14 8.89
N ASP A 8 6.12 -28.07 8.67
CA ASP A 8 7.14 -28.61 9.56
C ASP A 8 7.59 -27.51 10.53
N ASP A 9 6.90 -27.47 11.67
CA ASP A 9 7.20 -26.57 12.79
C ASP A 9 8.64 -26.71 13.29
N SER A 10 9.23 -27.90 13.18
CA SER A 10 10.61 -28.14 13.62
C SER A 10 11.60 -27.49 12.65
N ARG A 11 11.36 -27.59 11.34
CA ARG A 11 12.17 -26.89 10.33
C ARG A 11 12.03 -25.38 10.42
N TRP A 12 10.82 -24.88 10.70
CA TRP A 12 10.62 -23.45 10.93
C TRP A 12 11.40 -22.97 12.16
N ALA A 13 11.28 -23.68 13.29
CA ALA A 13 12.04 -23.34 14.50
C ALA A 13 13.55 -23.36 14.24
N ALA A 14 14.07 -24.37 13.54
CA ALA A 14 15.49 -24.45 13.18
C ALA A 14 15.95 -23.25 12.31
N LEU A 15 15.14 -22.83 11.34
CA LEU A 15 15.44 -21.66 10.51
C LEU A 15 15.45 -20.36 11.32
N ILE A 16 14.52 -20.20 12.26
CA ILE A 16 14.47 -19.03 13.15
C ILE A 16 15.70 -18.99 14.05
N GLU A 17 16.08 -20.11 14.65
CA GLU A 17 17.27 -20.19 15.50
C GLU A 17 18.55 -19.93 14.70
N GLU A 18 18.66 -20.47 13.47
CA GLU A 18 19.77 -20.16 12.58
C GLU A 18 19.84 -18.67 12.23
N ALA A 19 18.70 -18.03 11.95
CA ALA A 19 18.63 -16.60 11.68
C ALA A 19 19.07 -15.77 12.89
N LYS A 20 18.65 -16.14 14.11
CA LYS A 20 19.09 -15.48 15.36
C LYS A 20 20.60 -15.59 15.56
N VAL A 21 21.18 -16.76 15.32
CA VAL A 21 22.64 -16.99 15.44
C VAL A 21 23.42 -16.14 14.43
N LYS A 22 22.91 -16.02 13.19
CA LYS A 22 23.59 -15.28 12.11
C LYS A 22 23.31 -13.78 12.12
N ILE A 23 22.43 -13.29 12.98
CA ILE A 23 21.88 -11.93 12.87
C ILE A 23 22.95 -10.82 12.87
N ALA A 24 24.02 -11.02 13.65
CA ALA A 24 25.13 -10.07 13.75
C ALA A 24 25.93 -9.93 12.44
N SER A 25 25.91 -10.96 11.59
CA SER A 25 26.60 -10.99 10.29
C SER A 25 25.73 -10.55 9.12
N LEU A 26 24.43 -10.36 9.32
CA LEU A 26 23.52 -9.97 8.24
C LEU A 26 23.82 -8.56 7.75
N THR A 27 23.91 -8.42 6.44
CA THR A 27 24.04 -7.14 5.74
C THR A 27 22.68 -6.42 5.67
N PRO A 28 22.63 -5.13 5.28
CA PRO A 28 21.36 -4.41 5.12
C PRO A 28 20.39 -5.10 4.17
N ILE A 29 20.89 -5.65 3.06
CA ILE A 29 20.04 -6.37 2.10
C ILE A 29 19.49 -7.66 2.71
N ASP A 30 20.30 -8.42 3.45
CA ASP A 30 19.86 -9.65 4.11
C ASP A 30 18.74 -9.37 5.12
N ILE A 31 18.89 -8.32 5.93
CA ILE A 31 17.90 -7.90 6.92
C ILE A 31 16.58 -7.53 6.22
N ALA A 32 16.62 -6.67 5.19
CA ALA A 32 15.41 -6.24 4.49
C ALA A 32 14.68 -7.41 3.83
N LEU A 33 15.43 -8.31 3.17
CA LEU A 33 14.88 -9.52 2.54
C LEU A 33 14.29 -10.48 3.58
N LEU A 34 14.99 -10.71 4.69
CA LEU A 34 14.55 -11.59 5.77
C LEU A 34 13.24 -11.09 6.39
N VAL A 35 13.20 -9.81 6.82
CA VAL A 35 11.99 -9.22 7.43
C VAL A 35 10.81 -9.29 6.45
N ASN A 36 11.03 -8.96 5.17
CA ASN A 36 9.97 -9.04 4.16
C ASN A 36 9.49 -10.49 3.93
N ALA A 37 10.40 -11.46 3.91
CA ALA A 37 10.06 -12.88 3.76
C ALA A 37 9.23 -13.40 4.95
N LEU A 38 9.60 -13.05 6.18
CA LEU A 38 8.87 -13.45 7.39
C LEU A 38 7.39 -13.02 7.34
N THR A 39 7.09 -11.83 6.82
CA THR A 39 5.69 -11.37 6.69
C THR A 39 4.86 -12.12 5.66
N ARG A 40 5.49 -12.84 4.73
CA ARG A 40 4.79 -13.66 3.73
C ARG A 40 4.39 -15.02 4.29
N VAL A 41 5.16 -15.53 5.24
CA VAL A 41 4.90 -16.81 5.91
C VAL A 41 3.86 -16.66 7.03
N LEU A 42 3.51 -15.42 7.42
CA LEU A 42 2.54 -15.10 8.47
C LEU A 42 2.88 -15.77 9.82
N ARG A 43 4.17 -16.06 10.05
CA ARG A 43 4.71 -16.59 11.30
C ARG A 43 5.72 -15.59 11.84
N ALA A 44 5.32 -14.85 12.87
CA ALA A 44 6.19 -13.90 13.53
C ALA A 44 6.83 -14.53 14.77
N ASP A 45 8.17 -14.46 14.86
CA ASP A 45 8.92 -14.78 16.08
C ASP A 45 9.32 -13.45 16.74
N ALA A 46 8.71 -13.11 17.87
CA ALA A 46 8.90 -11.80 18.50
C ALA A 46 10.38 -11.55 18.87
N GLY A 47 11.10 -12.58 19.33
CA GLY A 47 12.52 -12.48 19.68
C GLY A 47 13.40 -12.16 18.46
N LEU A 48 13.16 -12.79 17.32
CA LEU A 48 13.87 -12.49 16.08
C LEU A 48 13.58 -11.07 15.60
N TYR A 49 12.31 -10.62 15.65
CA TYR A 49 11.94 -9.25 15.26
C TYR A 49 12.55 -8.17 16.17
N GLU A 50 12.69 -8.47 17.46
CA GLU A 50 13.37 -7.61 18.43
C GLU A 50 14.87 -7.48 18.12
N MET A 51 15.56 -8.59 17.88
CA MET A 51 16.97 -8.54 17.48
C MET A 51 17.17 -7.85 16.11
N LEU A 52 16.25 -8.07 15.16
CA LEU A 52 16.28 -7.40 13.86
C LEU A 52 16.05 -5.88 14.01
N ARG A 53 15.16 -5.47 14.92
CA ARG A 53 14.87 -4.05 15.19
C ARG A 53 16.13 -3.35 15.66
N GLU A 54 16.86 -3.92 16.62
CA GLU A 54 18.12 -3.35 17.10
C GLU A 54 19.14 -3.18 15.97
N ARG A 55 19.30 -4.22 15.12
CA ARG A 55 20.17 -4.16 13.95
C ARG A 55 19.73 -3.09 12.95
N ILE A 56 18.44 -2.97 12.68
CA ILE A 56 17.89 -1.96 11.77
C ILE A 56 18.21 -0.56 12.27
N VAL A 57 17.99 -0.28 13.56
CA VAL A 57 18.28 1.03 14.14
C VAL A 57 19.77 1.37 14.01
N HIS A 58 20.66 0.42 14.29
CA HIS A 58 22.10 0.62 14.14
C HIS A 58 22.56 0.81 12.69
N MET A 59 21.82 0.27 11.73
CA MET A 59 22.21 0.26 10.32
C MET A 59 21.35 1.17 9.44
N VAL A 60 20.48 2.00 10.03
CA VAL A 60 19.42 2.72 9.31
C VAL A 60 19.94 3.51 8.10
N ALA A 61 21.08 4.20 8.27
CA ALA A 61 21.73 5.01 7.24
C ALA A 61 22.33 4.19 6.08
N PHE A 62 22.55 2.88 6.26
CA PHE A 62 23.14 2.00 5.25
C PHE A 62 22.10 1.26 4.39
N PHE A 63 20.82 1.39 4.73
CA PHE A 63 19.75 0.84 3.90
C PHE A 63 19.54 1.74 2.67
N SER A 64 19.20 1.12 1.53
CA SER A 64 18.69 1.83 0.35
C SER A 64 17.23 2.23 0.58
N SER A 65 16.70 3.12 -0.27
CA SER A 65 15.26 3.43 -0.33
C SER A 65 14.38 2.17 -0.38
N GLN A 66 14.75 1.22 -1.23
CA GLN A 66 14.05 -0.06 -1.37
C GLN A 66 14.06 -0.86 -0.05
N HIS A 67 15.20 -0.96 0.62
CA HIS A 67 15.29 -1.66 1.88
C HIS A 67 14.42 -1.00 2.96
N LEU A 68 14.44 0.34 3.05
CA LEU A 68 13.62 1.10 4.00
C LEU A 68 12.12 0.87 3.75
N ALA A 69 11.69 0.92 2.49
CA ALA A 69 10.31 0.64 2.09
C ALA A 69 9.87 -0.79 2.45
N MET A 70 10.73 -1.78 2.24
CA MET A 70 10.49 -3.16 2.62
C MET A 70 10.35 -3.32 4.14
N ILE A 71 11.27 -2.73 4.91
CA ILE A 71 11.30 -2.85 6.38
C ILE A 71 10.06 -2.20 7.00
N ILE A 72 9.76 -0.94 6.66
CA ILE A 72 8.61 -0.23 7.24
C ILE A 72 7.30 -0.94 6.92
N SER A 73 7.13 -1.39 5.68
CA SER A 73 5.95 -2.14 5.25
C SER A 73 5.83 -3.47 6.00
N ALA A 74 6.94 -4.18 6.16
CA ALA A 74 6.95 -5.50 6.76
C ALA A 74 6.66 -5.46 8.27
N TYR A 75 7.26 -4.54 9.02
CA TYR A 75 6.99 -4.39 10.46
C TYR A 75 5.53 -3.98 10.73
N VAL A 76 4.99 -3.03 9.95
CA VAL A 76 3.57 -2.65 10.06
C VAL A 76 2.66 -3.81 9.66
N LYS A 77 3.06 -4.65 8.69
CA LYS A 77 2.31 -5.86 8.29
C LYS A 77 2.31 -6.95 9.34
N ALA A 78 3.45 -7.16 10.01
CA ALA A 78 3.58 -8.12 11.10
C ALA A 78 2.82 -7.71 12.38
N GLY A 79 2.40 -6.43 12.50
CA GLY A 79 1.80 -5.92 13.73
C GLY A 79 2.81 -5.72 14.85
N LEU A 80 4.10 -5.62 14.51
CA LEU A 80 5.23 -5.48 15.43
C LEU A 80 5.93 -4.12 15.31
N MET A 81 5.29 -3.16 14.64
CA MET A 81 5.84 -1.82 14.49
C MET A 81 5.70 -1.04 15.80
N GLU A 82 6.84 -0.70 16.40
CA GLU A 82 6.93 0.22 17.54
C GLU A 82 7.10 1.66 17.07
N GLN A 83 6.63 2.61 17.88
CA GLN A 83 6.68 4.04 17.56
C GLN A 83 8.12 4.53 17.32
N SER A 84 9.09 4.11 18.14
CA SER A 84 10.50 4.51 18.01
C SER A 84 11.12 4.06 16.67
N LEU A 85 10.85 2.81 16.26
CA LEU A 85 11.30 2.28 14.97
C LEU A 85 10.59 2.98 13.82
N TYR A 86 9.27 3.20 13.92
CA TYR A 86 8.50 3.89 12.90
C TYR A 86 9.03 5.30 12.64
N GLU A 87 9.23 6.10 13.69
CA GLU A 87 9.75 7.46 13.57
C GLU A 87 11.17 7.47 13.01
N THR A 88 12.01 6.50 13.39
CA THR A 88 13.37 6.36 12.87
C THR A 88 13.36 6.10 11.35
N LEU A 89 12.55 5.13 10.90
CA LEU A 89 12.43 4.79 9.48
C LEU A 89 11.79 5.93 8.67
N LYS A 90 10.71 6.52 9.19
CA LYS A 90 10.02 7.65 8.56
C LYS A 90 10.95 8.85 8.42
N THR A 91 11.76 9.16 9.44
CA THR A 91 12.74 10.24 9.38
C THR A 91 13.78 10.00 8.29
N GLU A 92 14.35 8.79 8.22
CA GLU A 92 15.32 8.42 7.19
C GLU A 92 14.70 8.52 5.77
N ILE A 93 13.49 7.98 5.59
CA ILE A 93 12.75 8.05 4.32
C ILE A 93 12.46 9.50 3.93
N ASN A 94 12.06 10.35 4.87
CA ASN A 94 11.76 11.76 4.61
C ASN A 94 13.02 12.55 4.19
N GLN A 95 14.18 12.25 4.78
CA GLN A 95 15.45 12.88 4.42
C GLN A 95 15.95 12.45 3.04
N ARG A 96 15.65 11.20 2.65
CA ARG A 96 16.13 10.58 1.41
C ARG A 96 14.99 10.29 0.43
N MET A 97 13.93 11.09 0.47
CA MET A 97 12.74 10.87 -0.36
C MET A 97 13.05 10.92 -1.87
N TYR A 98 14.06 11.70 -2.26
CA TYR A 98 14.55 11.79 -3.63
C TYR A 98 15.16 10.47 -4.16
N GLU A 99 15.48 9.51 -3.28
CA GLU A 99 15.96 8.17 -3.66
C GLU A 99 14.83 7.18 -3.97
N LEU A 100 13.57 7.54 -3.69
CA LEU A 100 12.40 6.71 -3.99
C LEU A 100 12.13 6.77 -5.50
N ASN A 101 12.58 5.77 -6.26
CA ASN A 101 12.54 5.85 -7.73
C ASN A 101 11.48 4.93 -8.35
N THR A 102 10.90 4.02 -7.57
CA THR A 102 9.95 3.03 -8.08
C THR A 102 8.55 3.22 -7.49
N PRO A 103 7.48 3.01 -8.28
CA PRO A 103 6.11 2.99 -7.77
C PRO A 103 5.92 2.01 -6.60
N THR A 104 6.57 0.84 -6.69
CA THR A 104 6.52 -0.18 -5.64
C THR A 104 7.05 0.33 -4.29
N GLU A 105 8.16 1.05 -4.26
CA GLU A 105 8.69 1.66 -3.03
C GLU A 105 7.70 2.65 -2.41
N ILE A 106 7.16 3.55 -3.23
CA ILE A 106 6.21 4.58 -2.82
C ILE A 106 4.93 3.92 -2.27
N CYS A 107 4.39 2.92 -2.97
CA CYS A 107 3.21 2.18 -2.54
C CYS A 107 3.45 1.41 -1.24
N MET A 108 4.63 0.79 -1.05
CA MET A 108 4.99 0.11 0.19
C MET A 108 4.99 1.07 1.38
N ILE A 109 5.61 2.25 1.21
CA ILE A 109 5.69 3.30 2.24
C ILE A 109 4.28 3.83 2.54
N LEU A 110 3.55 4.30 1.52
CA LEU A 110 2.22 4.88 1.71
C LEU A 110 1.24 3.90 2.35
N ASN A 111 1.27 2.62 1.94
CA ASN A 111 0.44 1.60 2.55
C ASN A 111 0.84 1.31 4.01
N ALA A 112 2.14 1.37 4.34
CA ALA A 112 2.61 1.26 5.72
C ALA A 112 2.10 2.43 6.57
N VAL A 113 2.27 3.68 6.09
CA VAL A 113 1.79 4.90 6.76
C VAL A 113 0.28 4.86 6.99
N ALA A 114 -0.50 4.49 5.97
CA ALA A 114 -1.95 4.37 6.07
C ALA A 114 -2.40 3.31 7.09
N ARG A 115 -1.70 2.16 7.15
CA ARG A 115 -2.01 1.09 8.12
C ARG A 115 -1.58 1.47 9.54
N TYR A 116 -0.49 2.21 9.68
CA TYR A 116 -0.05 2.79 10.96
C TYR A 116 -0.92 3.98 11.39
N LYS A 117 -1.74 4.53 10.48
CA LYS A 117 -2.67 5.66 10.67
C LYS A 117 -1.97 6.97 11.02
N ASP A 118 -0.76 7.17 10.52
CA ASP A 118 -0.03 8.41 10.66
C ASP A 118 -0.53 9.45 9.63
N ARG A 119 -0.95 10.60 10.15
CA ARG A 119 -1.55 11.70 9.39
C ARG A 119 -0.66 12.94 9.37
N ASP A 120 0.66 12.77 9.50
CA ASP A 120 1.61 13.86 9.28
C ASP A 120 1.48 14.41 7.85
N GLU A 121 0.74 15.52 7.75
CA GLU A 121 0.45 16.20 6.49
C GLU A 121 1.71 16.73 5.80
N GLN A 122 2.76 17.07 6.57
CA GLN A 122 4.01 17.53 5.98
C GLN A 122 4.72 16.39 5.27
N PHE A 123 4.81 15.22 5.90
CA PHE A 123 5.39 14.02 5.28
C PHE A 123 4.54 13.57 4.07
N LEU A 124 3.22 13.49 4.24
CA LEU A 124 2.30 13.04 3.19
C LEU A 124 2.22 13.99 2.01
N GLY A 125 2.32 15.30 2.23
CA GLY A 125 2.38 16.31 1.17
C GLY A 125 3.68 16.22 0.36
N LYS A 126 4.84 16.01 1.02
CA LYS A 126 6.10 15.75 0.31
C LYS A 126 6.03 14.46 -0.51
N LEU A 127 5.48 13.39 0.07
CA LEU A 127 5.30 12.13 -0.63
C LEU A 127 4.35 12.28 -1.81
N ALA A 128 3.28 13.08 -1.69
CA ALA A 128 2.33 13.37 -2.77
C ALA A 128 3.02 14.11 -3.91
N ALA A 129 3.79 15.16 -3.61
CA ALA A 129 4.55 15.92 -4.60
C ALA A 129 5.55 15.01 -5.35
N HIS A 130 6.32 14.21 -4.61
CA HIS A 130 7.28 13.26 -5.18
C HIS A 130 6.60 12.20 -6.06
N THR A 131 5.48 11.65 -5.59
CA THR A 131 4.66 10.67 -6.33
C THR A 131 4.13 11.28 -7.63
N THR A 132 3.67 12.52 -7.59
CA THR A 132 3.13 13.23 -8.76
C THR A 132 4.18 13.38 -9.85
N HIS A 133 5.43 13.67 -9.49
CA HIS A 133 6.54 13.72 -10.45
C HIS A 133 6.80 12.37 -11.15
N HIS A 134 6.51 11.25 -10.49
CA HIS A 134 6.72 9.89 -11.01
C HIS A 134 5.45 9.23 -11.54
N MET A 135 4.32 9.95 -11.59
CA MET A 135 2.98 9.40 -11.86
C MET A 135 2.88 8.57 -13.16
N ASN A 136 3.69 8.91 -14.17
CA ASN A 136 3.70 8.18 -15.45
C ASN A 136 4.21 6.73 -15.34
N ALA A 137 4.99 6.41 -14.30
CA ALA A 137 5.50 5.06 -14.07
C ALA A 137 4.48 4.13 -13.38
N PHE A 138 3.42 4.68 -12.79
CA PHE A 138 2.44 3.91 -12.00
C PHE A 138 1.45 3.15 -12.90
N LEU A 139 1.21 1.90 -12.50
CA LEU A 139 0.14 1.04 -13.01
C LEU A 139 -1.23 1.42 -12.40
N THR A 140 -2.31 0.94 -12.99
CA THR A 140 -3.68 1.26 -12.55
C THR A 140 -3.97 0.77 -11.14
N GLU A 141 -3.49 -0.42 -10.76
CA GLU A 141 -3.60 -0.95 -9.38
C GLU A 141 -2.85 -0.07 -8.37
N GLU A 142 -1.70 0.47 -8.76
CA GLU A 142 -0.89 1.34 -7.89
C GLU A 142 -1.54 2.71 -7.75
N ILE A 143 -2.12 3.25 -8.82
CA ILE A 143 -2.92 4.48 -8.81
C ILE A 143 -4.11 4.35 -7.86
N ALA A 144 -4.85 3.24 -7.95
CA ALA A 144 -5.96 2.97 -7.04
C ALA A 144 -5.49 2.82 -5.59
N LEU A 145 -4.31 2.22 -5.37
CA LEU A 145 -3.69 2.18 -4.05
C LEU A 145 -3.43 3.60 -3.52
N LEU A 146 -2.79 4.48 -4.30
CA LEU A 146 -2.55 5.87 -3.93
C LEU A 146 -3.85 6.56 -3.50
N ALA A 147 -4.85 6.57 -4.37
CA ALA A 147 -6.16 7.19 -4.11
C ALA A 147 -6.80 6.64 -2.83
N SER A 148 -6.83 5.31 -2.67
CA SER A 148 -7.45 4.67 -1.51
C SER A 148 -6.71 4.94 -0.20
N ARG A 149 -5.38 5.07 -0.21
CA ARG A 149 -4.59 5.33 1.00
C ARG A 149 -4.72 6.78 1.45
N TYR A 150 -4.67 7.74 0.53
CA TYR A 150 -4.92 9.16 0.85
C TYR A 150 -6.36 9.37 1.35
N HIS A 151 -7.34 8.69 0.75
CA HIS A 151 -8.71 8.63 1.28
C HIS A 151 -8.77 8.05 2.69
N ALA A 152 -8.12 6.90 2.95
CA ALA A 152 -8.11 6.30 4.29
C ALA A 152 -7.45 7.19 5.36
N LEU A 153 -6.46 7.99 4.98
CA LEU A 153 -5.78 8.95 5.85
C LEU A 153 -6.54 10.27 5.99
N ASN A 154 -7.56 10.51 5.16
CA ASN A 154 -8.29 11.77 5.05
C ASN A 154 -7.37 12.96 4.71
N VAL A 155 -6.41 12.76 3.79
CA VAL A 155 -5.49 13.80 3.32
C VAL A 155 -5.71 14.02 1.84
N TYR A 156 -5.95 15.28 1.45
CA TYR A 156 -6.20 15.67 0.07
C TYR A 156 -5.07 16.53 -0.46
N ASP A 157 -4.39 16.07 -1.51
CA ASP A 157 -3.44 16.85 -2.29
C ASP A 157 -4.01 17.04 -3.70
N LYS A 158 -4.38 18.28 -4.02
CA LYS A 158 -5.05 18.60 -5.28
C LYS A 158 -4.19 18.19 -6.50
N THR A 159 -2.89 18.45 -6.47
CA THR A 159 -1.99 18.18 -7.59
C THR A 159 -1.90 16.67 -7.86
N LEU A 160 -1.81 15.88 -6.79
CA LEU A 160 -1.80 14.42 -6.87
C LEU A 160 -3.13 13.90 -7.42
N PHE A 161 -4.28 14.40 -6.93
CA PHE A 161 -5.59 13.94 -7.39
C PHE A 161 -5.90 14.36 -8.83
N ASP A 162 -5.47 15.55 -9.27
CA ASP A 162 -5.51 15.96 -10.67
C ASP A 162 -4.70 14.98 -11.54
N ALA A 163 -3.50 14.61 -11.09
CA ALA A 163 -2.64 13.67 -11.80
C ALA A 163 -3.23 12.25 -11.84
N ILE A 164 -3.77 11.75 -10.72
CA ILE A 164 -4.51 10.48 -10.66
C ILE A 164 -5.67 10.52 -11.65
N GLY A 165 -6.43 11.62 -11.67
CA GLY A 165 -7.60 11.77 -12.52
C GLY A 165 -7.27 11.76 -14.01
N GLU A 166 -6.15 12.36 -14.37
CA GLU A 166 -5.62 12.28 -15.74
C GLU A 166 -5.26 10.83 -16.11
N ARG A 167 -4.61 10.08 -15.21
CA ARG A 167 -4.28 8.67 -15.45
C ARG A 167 -5.54 7.80 -15.58
N VAL A 168 -6.55 8.03 -14.74
CA VAL A 168 -7.86 7.36 -14.83
C VAL A 168 -8.48 7.65 -16.19
N THR A 169 -8.52 8.91 -16.63
CA THR A 169 -9.07 9.29 -17.94
C THR A 169 -8.39 8.56 -19.10
N ARG A 170 -7.08 8.37 -19.05
CA ARG A 170 -6.33 7.68 -20.11
C ARG A 170 -6.44 6.16 -20.07
N HIS A 171 -6.67 5.56 -18.90
CA HIS A 171 -6.49 4.12 -18.69
C HIS A 171 -7.62 3.43 -17.92
N VAL A 172 -8.81 4.04 -17.82
CA VAL A 172 -9.94 3.47 -17.07
C VAL A 172 -10.22 2.01 -17.42
N GLY A 173 -10.17 1.65 -18.72
CA GLY A 173 -10.38 0.28 -19.20
C GLY A 173 -9.42 -0.78 -18.67
N ARG A 174 -8.31 -0.38 -18.02
CA ARG A 174 -7.33 -1.28 -17.39
C ARG A 174 -7.51 -1.42 -15.88
N PHE A 175 -8.45 -0.71 -15.27
CA PHE A 175 -8.74 -0.85 -13.84
C PHE A 175 -9.51 -2.14 -13.60
N LEU A 176 -9.11 -2.90 -12.58
CA LEU A 176 -9.96 -3.95 -12.03
C LEU A 176 -11.11 -3.31 -11.26
N THR A 177 -12.20 -4.06 -11.06
CA THR A 177 -13.42 -3.54 -10.43
C THR A 177 -13.16 -2.95 -9.05
N ASN A 178 -12.38 -3.63 -8.22
CA ASN A 178 -12.07 -3.16 -6.88
C ASN A 178 -11.17 -1.91 -6.90
N ASP A 179 -10.28 -1.81 -7.89
CA ASP A 179 -9.40 -0.65 -8.06
C ASP A 179 -10.22 0.57 -8.50
N ALA A 180 -11.15 0.38 -9.44
CA ALA A 180 -12.07 1.42 -9.89
C ALA A 180 -12.99 1.88 -8.75
N ILE A 181 -13.57 0.95 -7.98
CA ILE A 181 -14.39 1.25 -6.79
C ILE A 181 -13.59 2.04 -5.75
N ALA A 182 -12.37 1.62 -5.44
CA ALA A 182 -11.52 2.28 -4.45
C ALA A 182 -11.13 3.71 -4.90
N THR A 183 -10.87 3.88 -6.19
CA THR A 183 -10.58 5.19 -6.79
C THR A 183 -11.83 6.07 -6.77
N LEU A 184 -13.00 5.55 -7.15
CA LEU A 184 -14.27 6.28 -7.12
C LEU A 184 -14.57 6.77 -5.70
N ALA A 185 -14.42 5.91 -4.70
CA ALA A 185 -14.61 6.28 -3.30
C ALA A 185 -13.74 7.46 -2.86
N ALA A 186 -12.50 7.56 -3.36
CA ALA A 186 -11.62 8.67 -3.05
C ALA A 186 -12.08 9.97 -3.74
N PHE A 187 -12.48 9.91 -5.01
CA PHE A 187 -12.97 11.09 -5.75
C PHE A 187 -14.30 11.59 -5.20
N SER A 188 -15.24 10.69 -4.87
CA SER A 188 -16.52 11.10 -4.27
C SER A 188 -16.36 11.69 -2.86
N HIS A 189 -15.25 11.44 -2.16
CA HIS A 189 -14.99 12.01 -0.84
C HIS A 189 -14.31 13.38 -0.90
N PHE A 190 -13.32 13.57 -1.79
CA PHE A 190 -12.51 14.80 -1.82
C PHE A 190 -12.77 15.74 -2.99
N ASP A 191 -13.21 15.23 -4.13
CA ASP A 191 -13.28 15.96 -5.40
C ASP A 191 -14.66 15.76 -6.05
N VAL A 192 -15.69 16.06 -5.27
CA VAL A 192 -17.11 15.89 -5.65
C VAL A 192 -17.44 16.66 -6.94
N GLU A 193 -16.77 17.79 -7.17
CA GLU A 193 -16.97 18.62 -8.37
C GLU A 193 -16.46 17.96 -9.65
N ASN A 194 -15.59 16.95 -9.54
CA ASN A 194 -15.04 16.23 -10.68
C ASN A 194 -15.97 15.12 -11.17
N GLU A 195 -17.17 15.54 -11.54
CA GLU A 195 -18.25 14.65 -12.00
C GLU A 195 -17.80 13.79 -13.18
N ARG A 196 -16.96 14.34 -14.05
CA ARG A 196 -16.44 13.63 -15.23
C ARG A 196 -15.70 12.34 -14.84
N ILE A 197 -14.81 12.39 -13.86
CA ILE A 197 -14.03 11.21 -13.44
C ILE A 197 -14.93 10.22 -12.71
N ARG A 198 -15.82 10.72 -11.85
CA ARG A 198 -16.79 9.88 -11.13
C ARG A 198 -17.67 9.10 -12.09
N GLU A 199 -18.27 9.77 -13.08
CA GLU A 199 -19.07 9.13 -14.13
C GLU A 199 -18.24 8.14 -14.97
N LEU A 200 -17.01 8.48 -15.32
CA LEU A 200 -16.14 7.57 -16.07
C LEU A 200 -15.87 6.27 -15.30
N LEU A 201 -15.57 6.37 -14.00
CA LEU A 201 -15.36 5.20 -13.14
C LEU A 201 -16.65 4.40 -12.94
N LYS A 202 -17.79 5.07 -12.72
CA LYS A 202 -19.09 4.40 -12.56
C LYS A 202 -19.47 3.62 -13.81
N ASN A 203 -19.31 4.19 -14.99
CA ASN A 203 -19.59 3.51 -16.26
C ASN A 203 -18.69 2.27 -16.44
N HIS A 204 -17.39 2.40 -16.19
CA HIS A 204 -16.46 1.26 -16.25
C HIS A 204 -16.81 0.15 -15.25
N ILE A 205 -17.21 0.50 -14.02
CA ILE A 205 -17.66 -0.48 -13.02
C ILE A 205 -18.92 -1.21 -13.51
N LYS A 206 -19.89 -0.48 -14.09
CA LYS A 206 -21.11 -1.07 -14.66
C LYS A 206 -20.81 -2.00 -15.84
N GLU A 207 -19.89 -1.64 -16.74
CA GLU A 207 -19.45 -2.50 -17.85
C GLU A 207 -18.84 -3.81 -17.35
N GLN A 208 -18.08 -3.77 -16.24
CA GLN A 208 -17.48 -4.98 -15.67
C GLN A 208 -18.49 -5.95 -15.03
N ARG A 209 -19.73 -5.51 -14.80
CA ARG A 209 -20.82 -6.38 -14.34
C ARG A 209 -21.09 -7.53 -15.30
N GLU A 210 -20.92 -7.33 -16.61
CA GLU A 210 -21.14 -8.37 -17.63
C GLU A 210 -20.20 -9.58 -17.49
N TYR A 211 -19.08 -9.39 -16.78
CA TYR A 211 -18.02 -10.39 -16.64
C TYR A 211 -17.93 -10.96 -15.21
N LEU A 212 -18.79 -10.53 -14.29
CA LEU A 212 -18.82 -10.96 -12.90
C LEU A 212 -20.14 -11.69 -12.60
N GLU A 213 -20.08 -12.66 -11.70
CA GLU A 213 -21.29 -13.25 -11.13
C GLU A 213 -22.08 -12.14 -10.40
N ALA A 214 -23.41 -12.13 -10.59
CA ALA A 214 -24.26 -11.03 -10.09
C ALA A 214 -24.11 -10.81 -8.57
N ASP A 215 -23.99 -11.90 -7.81
CA ASP A 215 -23.80 -11.86 -6.35
C ASP A 215 -22.44 -11.25 -5.97
N ASP A 216 -21.36 -11.54 -6.72
CA ASP A 216 -20.02 -10.99 -6.47
C ASP A 216 -19.98 -9.49 -6.77
N TYR A 217 -20.60 -9.06 -7.88
CA TYR A 217 -20.71 -7.62 -8.20
C TYR A 217 -21.45 -6.87 -7.09
N ALA A 218 -22.66 -7.32 -6.72
CA ALA A 218 -23.47 -6.63 -5.72
C ALA A 218 -22.78 -6.59 -4.35
N GLU A 219 -22.12 -7.68 -3.95
CA GLU A 219 -21.40 -7.72 -2.67
C GLU A 219 -20.21 -6.76 -2.64
N ARG A 220 -19.45 -6.65 -3.73
CA ARG A 220 -18.35 -5.66 -3.84
C ARG A 220 -18.86 -4.23 -3.69
N ILE A 221 -19.99 -3.89 -4.31
CA ILE A 221 -20.59 -2.54 -4.18
C ILE A 221 -21.11 -2.28 -2.77
N ARG A 222 -21.80 -3.26 -2.15
CA ARG A 222 -22.35 -3.13 -0.80
C ARG A 222 -21.25 -2.92 0.24
N THR A 223 -20.17 -3.69 0.14
CA THR A 223 -19.03 -3.64 1.07
C THR A 223 -18.09 -2.44 0.83
N ALA A 224 -18.17 -1.81 -0.34
CA ALA A 224 -17.37 -0.64 -0.67
C ALA A 224 -17.66 0.55 0.25
N LYS A 225 -16.64 1.39 0.49
CA LYS A 225 -16.79 2.67 1.19
C LYS A 225 -17.21 3.78 0.22
N LEU A 226 -18.30 3.53 -0.50
CA LEU A 226 -18.91 4.50 -1.42
C LEU A 226 -20.03 5.27 -0.72
N PRO A 227 -20.28 6.53 -1.10
CA PRO A 227 -21.48 7.24 -0.69
C PRO A 227 -22.78 6.50 -1.08
N PRO A 228 -23.88 6.65 -0.32
CA PRO A 228 -25.14 5.98 -0.61
C PRO A 228 -25.67 6.20 -2.03
N GLU A 229 -25.48 7.40 -2.58
CA GLU A 229 -25.89 7.78 -3.93
C GLU A 229 -25.13 7.00 -5.01
N ASP A 230 -23.80 6.86 -4.87
CA ASP A 230 -22.98 6.09 -5.81
C ASP A 230 -23.30 4.60 -5.71
N LYS A 231 -23.56 4.09 -4.49
CA LYS A 231 -24.01 2.69 -4.32
C LYS A 231 -25.35 2.45 -4.99
N ALA A 232 -26.31 3.36 -4.79
CA ALA A 232 -27.62 3.27 -5.40
C ALA A 232 -27.51 3.30 -6.93
N ASP A 233 -26.71 4.20 -7.51
CA ASP A 233 -26.47 4.26 -8.96
C ASP A 233 -25.86 2.95 -9.52
N LEU A 234 -24.86 2.39 -8.82
CA LEU A 234 -24.18 1.16 -9.25
C LEU A 234 -25.04 -0.11 -9.08
N LEU A 235 -26.00 -0.12 -8.14
CA LEU A 235 -26.93 -1.23 -7.90
C LEU A 235 -28.24 -1.10 -8.71
N ASN A 236 -28.75 0.12 -8.90
CA ASN A 236 -30.01 0.39 -9.62
C ASN A 236 -29.93 0.16 -11.13
N ALA A 237 -28.75 -0.17 -11.66
CA ALA A 237 -28.63 -0.78 -12.99
C ALA A 237 -29.31 -2.17 -13.07
N GLU A 238 -29.97 -2.64 -12.01
CA GLU A 238 -30.81 -3.84 -11.93
C GLU A 238 -32.19 -3.75 -12.66
N ALA A 239 -32.53 -2.63 -13.29
CA ALA A 239 -33.82 -2.46 -14.00
C ALA A 239 -33.70 -2.36 -15.52
#